data_AF-A0A7C5D5X0-F1
#
_entry.id   AF-A0A7C5D5X0-F1
#
_cell.length_a   1.000
_cell.length_b   1.000
_cell.length_c   1.000
_cell.angle_alpha   90.00
_cell.angle_beta   90.00
_cell.angle_gamma   90.00
#
_symmetry.space_group_name_H-M   'P 1'
#
loop_
_entity.id
_entity.type
_entity.pdbx_description
1 polymer ?
#
loop_
_entity_poly.entity_id
_entity_poly.type
_entity_poly.pdbx_seq_one_letter_code
_entity_poly.pdbx_strand_id
1 'polypeptide(L)'
;TIIFIGDVCDYGNFTKDVIEFIIENNYSCVKGNHESYFLKSYDSPKSIWATDPKYGGAKTLASYKDDPHTLHKHLNWIESLPSYIELNADNYAHFFISHGYGRPYYRRRNTSYADYALIHNHYLNDDFKWDYESLENNAITHIFGHDVVEDVLIVDHAEMQKDFGLNTGVAFGKKLSAIELNTLKVYTQECDPRDIT
;
A
#
# COMPACT_ATOMS: atom_id res chain seq x y z
N THR A 1 15.99 -0.08 7.19
CA THR A 1 15.30 -0.55 5.96
C THR A 1 13.96 0.13 5.86
N ILE A 2 13.42 0.35 4.67
CA ILE A 2 12.11 0.97 4.44
C ILE A 2 11.15 -0.10 3.91
N ILE A 3 9.89 -0.03 4.35
CA ILE A 3 8.81 -0.89 3.88
C ILE A 3 7.71 0.00 3.32
N PHE A 4 7.40 -0.18 2.03
CA PHE A 4 6.31 0.50 1.33
C PHE A 4 5.01 -0.29 1.50
N ILE A 5 3.90 0.42 1.66
CA ILE A 5 2.59 -0.16 1.98
C ILE A 5 1.66 -0.29 0.74
N GLY A 6 2.23 -0.34 -0.47
CA GLY A 6 1.48 -0.42 -1.74
C GLY A 6 1.05 0.95 -2.29
N ASP A 7 0.37 0.91 -3.44
CA ASP A 7 -0.03 2.09 -4.23
C ASP A 7 1.15 3.02 -4.54
N VAL A 8 2.21 2.43 -5.08
CA VAL A 8 3.44 3.13 -5.54
C VAL A 8 3.34 3.55 -7.01
N CYS A 9 2.21 3.29 -7.65
CA CYS A 9 1.85 3.81 -8.97
C CYS A 9 0.58 4.67 -8.93
N ASP A 10 0.31 5.29 -10.08
CA ASP A 10 -0.85 6.14 -10.38
C ASP A 10 -0.85 7.51 -9.67
N TYR A 11 -1.64 8.45 -10.21
CA TYR A 11 -1.84 9.85 -9.77
C TYR A 11 -0.60 10.79 -9.76
N GLY A 12 0.58 10.30 -9.42
CA GLY A 12 1.84 11.03 -9.46
C GLY A 12 2.52 10.98 -10.84
N ASN A 13 3.42 11.93 -11.09
CA ASN A 13 4.11 12.06 -12.39
C ASN A 13 5.28 11.07 -12.56
N PHE A 14 5.76 10.47 -11.46
CA PHE A 14 7.06 9.78 -11.38
C PHE A 14 6.95 8.30 -10.98
N THR A 15 5.88 7.60 -11.39
CA THR A 15 5.69 6.17 -11.08
C THR A 15 6.92 5.33 -11.43
N LYS A 16 7.51 5.53 -12.61
CA LYS A 16 8.73 4.82 -13.03
C LYS A 16 9.87 5.03 -12.04
N ASP A 17 10.14 6.27 -11.64
CA ASP A 17 11.25 6.62 -10.76
C ASP A 17 11.04 6.10 -9.33
N VAL A 18 9.80 6.12 -8.83
CA VAL A 18 9.44 5.56 -7.51
C VAL A 18 9.70 4.06 -7.48
N ILE A 19 9.25 3.32 -8.49
CA ILE A 19 9.46 1.87 -8.53
C ILE A 19 10.94 1.53 -8.70
N GLU A 20 11.67 2.25 -9.56
CA GLU A 20 13.12 2.04 -9.71
C GLU A 20 13.86 2.32 -8.39
N PHE A 21 13.50 3.39 -7.67
CA PHE A 21 14.06 3.68 -6.34
C PHE A 21 13.85 2.54 -5.33
N ILE A 22 12.66 1.94 -5.31
CA ILE A 22 12.36 0.81 -4.41
C ILE A 22 13.22 -0.41 -4.77
N ILE A 23 13.31 -0.73 -6.06
CA ILE A 23 14.08 -1.88 -6.57
C ILE A 23 15.58 -1.70 -6.32
N GLU A 24 16.17 -0.57 -6.70
CA GLU A 24 17.61 -0.31 -6.59
C GLU A 24 18.12 -0.36 -5.15
N ASN A 25 17.28 0.04 -4.20
CA ASN A 25 17.61 0.05 -2.78
C ASN A 25 17.19 -1.24 -2.05
N ASN A 26 16.60 -2.20 -2.76
CA ASN A 26 16.10 -3.45 -2.19
C ASN A 26 15.15 -3.22 -0.99
N TYR A 27 14.27 -2.22 -1.11
CA TYR A 27 13.24 -1.96 -0.12
C TYR A 27 12.06 -2.91 -0.31
N SER A 28 11.45 -3.31 0.81
CA SER A 28 10.27 -4.17 0.77
C SER A 28 9.02 -3.36 0.41
N CYS A 29 8.08 -3.98 -0.29
CA CYS A 29 6.80 -3.38 -0.64
C CYS A 29 5.72 -4.45 -0.57
N VAL A 30 4.52 -4.10 -0.11
CA VAL A 30 3.32 -4.92 -0.33
C VAL A 30 2.57 -4.44 -1.56
N LYS A 31 1.76 -5.31 -2.16
CA LYS A 31 0.93 -5.00 -3.32
C LYS A 31 -0.31 -4.19 -2.91
N GLY A 32 -0.55 -3.06 -3.56
CA GLY A 32 -1.78 -2.29 -3.48
C GLY A 32 -2.76 -2.59 -4.60
N ASN A 33 -3.94 -1.97 -4.53
CA ASN A 33 -4.98 -2.16 -5.54
C ASN A 33 -4.62 -1.45 -6.85
N HIS A 34 -3.88 -0.34 -6.80
CA HIS A 34 -3.40 0.34 -8.01
C HIS A 34 -2.39 -0.51 -8.79
N GLU A 35 -1.49 -1.21 -8.11
CA GLU A 35 -0.61 -2.20 -8.75
C GLU A 35 -1.41 -3.30 -9.47
N SER A 36 -2.52 -3.74 -8.87
CA SER A 36 -3.40 -4.76 -9.46
C SER A 36 -4.09 -4.25 -10.74
N TYR A 37 -4.51 -2.99 -10.77
CA TYR A 37 -5.06 -2.37 -11.98
C TYR A 37 -3.99 -2.19 -13.06
N PHE A 38 -2.80 -1.73 -12.67
CA PHE A 38 -1.68 -1.55 -13.60
C PHE A 38 -1.30 -2.87 -14.28
N LEU A 39 -1.08 -3.94 -13.51
CA LEU A 39 -0.80 -5.28 -14.05
C LEU A 39 -1.87 -5.77 -15.02
N LYS A 40 -3.14 -5.50 -14.73
CA LYS A 40 -4.28 -5.98 -15.53
C LYS A 40 -4.49 -5.19 -16.82
N SER A 41 -4.07 -3.93 -16.89
CA SER A 41 -4.53 -2.99 -17.91
C SER A 41 -3.44 -2.19 -18.62
N TYR A 42 -2.16 -2.42 -18.32
CA TYR A 42 -1.03 -1.68 -18.92
C TYR A 42 -1.00 -1.74 -20.45
N ASP A 43 -1.38 -2.87 -21.04
CA ASP A 43 -1.37 -3.12 -22.50
C ASP A 43 -2.62 -2.58 -23.22
N SER A 44 -3.56 -2.03 -22.45
CA SER A 44 -4.89 -1.66 -22.89
C SER A 44 -5.07 -0.14 -22.73
N PRO A 45 -4.56 0.68 -23.67
CA PRO A 45 -4.57 2.15 -23.56
C PRO A 45 -5.97 2.79 -23.59
N LYS A 46 -7.01 1.99 -23.87
CA LYS A 46 -8.43 2.38 -23.81
C LYS A 46 -9.16 1.83 -22.58
N SER A 47 -8.45 1.15 -21.68
CA SER A 47 -9.03 0.66 -20.42
C SER A 47 -9.50 1.82 -19.55
N ILE A 48 -10.48 1.55 -18.69
CA ILE A 48 -10.96 2.55 -17.74
C ILE A 48 -9.81 3.06 -16.83
N TRP A 49 -8.89 2.17 -16.44
CA TRP A 49 -7.71 2.54 -15.66
C TRP A 49 -6.81 3.55 -16.39
N ALA A 50 -6.60 3.37 -17.69
CA ALA A 50 -5.75 4.26 -18.49
C ALA A 50 -6.44 5.60 -18.83
N THR A 51 -7.77 5.65 -18.89
CA THR A 51 -8.49 6.82 -19.43
C THR A 51 -9.31 7.61 -18.41
N ASP A 52 -9.79 6.99 -17.34
CA ASP A 52 -10.58 7.69 -16.31
C ASP A 52 -9.64 8.27 -15.25
N PRO A 53 -9.62 9.61 -15.05
CA PRO A 53 -8.77 10.27 -14.06
C PRO A 53 -8.93 9.72 -12.63
N LYS A 54 -10.06 9.07 -12.31
CA LYS A 54 -10.29 8.43 -11.01
C LYS A 54 -9.35 7.28 -10.70
N TYR A 55 -8.66 6.72 -11.69
CA TYR A 55 -7.70 5.64 -11.49
C TYR A 55 -6.23 6.10 -11.61
N GLY A 56 -5.98 7.28 -12.17
CA GLY A 56 -4.62 7.83 -12.27
C GLY A 56 -3.66 7.12 -13.25
N GLY A 57 -4.10 6.06 -13.94
CA GLY A 57 -3.25 5.21 -14.78
C GLY A 57 -2.60 5.92 -15.97
N ALA A 58 -3.22 6.98 -16.48
CA ALA A 58 -2.66 7.79 -17.57
C ALA A 58 -1.24 8.32 -17.24
N LYS A 59 -1.00 8.75 -15.99
CA LYS A 59 0.29 9.26 -15.56
C LYS A 59 1.33 8.17 -15.38
N THR A 60 0.92 7.01 -14.86
CA THR A 60 1.76 5.81 -14.83
C THR A 60 2.26 5.49 -16.24
N LEU A 61 1.36 5.34 -17.22
CA LEU A 61 1.75 5.09 -18.61
C LEU A 61 2.68 6.17 -19.18
N ALA A 62 2.40 7.44 -18.89
CA ALA A 62 3.24 8.56 -19.33
C ALA A 62 4.67 8.48 -18.77
N SER A 63 4.86 8.03 -17.51
CA SER A 63 6.19 7.89 -16.90
C SER A 63 7.08 6.81 -17.56
N TYR A 64 6.46 5.84 -18.25
CA TYR A 64 7.14 4.80 -19.02
C TYR A 64 7.22 5.08 -20.52
N LYS A 65 6.85 6.29 -20.96
CA LYS A 65 6.85 6.64 -22.38
C LYS A 65 8.24 6.39 -22.99
N ASP A 66 8.24 5.70 -24.14
CA ASP A 66 9.43 5.33 -24.90
C ASP A 66 10.42 4.39 -24.15
N ASP A 67 9.99 3.77 -23.04
CA ASP A 67 10.80 2.86 -22.22
C ASP A 67 10.07 1.54 -21.88
N PRO A 68 9.73 0.72 -22.90
CA PRO A 68 9.02 -0.54 -22.70
C PRO A 68 9.87 -1.60 -21.98
N HIS A 69 11.20 -1.46 -21.96
CA HIS A 69 12.07 -2.40 -21.27
C HIS A 69 11.92 -2.27 -19.75
N THR A 70 12.04 -1.06 -19.22
CA THR A 70 11.85 -0.77 -17.79
C THR A 70 10.40 -1.07 -17.37
N LEU A 71 9.42 -0.79 -18.22
CA LEU A 71 8.03 -1.16 -17.97
C LEU A 71 7.87 -2.66 -17.69
N HIS A 72 8.36 -3.54 -18.57
CA HIS A 72 8.25 -4.99 -18.35
C HIS A 72 9.01 -5.46 -17.10
N LYS A 73 10.21 -4.91 -16.85
CA LYS A 73 10.97 -5.19 -15.61
C LYS A 73 10.13 -4.84 -14.37
N HIS A 74 9.49 -3.68 -14.37
CA HIS A 74 8.68 -3.20 -13.25
C HIS A 74 7.40 -4.01 -13.11
N LEU A 75 6.73 -4.38 -14.20
CA LEU A 75 5.55 -5.26 -14.15
C LEU A 75 5.88 -6.62 -13.53
N ASN A 76 7.01 -7.23 -13.88
CA ASN A 76 7.46 -8.49 -13.26
C ASN A 76 7.74 -8.31 -11.75
N TRP A 77 8.32 -7.17 -11.37
CA TRP A 77 8.52 -6.85 -9.96
C TRP A 77 7.18 -6.68 -9.22
N ILE A 78 6.23 -5.93 -9.78
CA ILE A 78 4.89 -5.75 -9.22
C ILE A 78 4.19 -7.10 -9.07
N GLU A 79 4.28 -7.98 -10.08
CA GLU A 79 3.69 -9.32 -10.02
C GLU A 79 4.20 -10.12 -8.81
N SER A 80 5.50 -9.99 -8.50
CA SER A 80 6.16 -10.68 -7.38
C SER A 80 5.84 -10.13 -5.99
N LEU A 81 5.19 -8.95 -5.88
CA LEU A 81 4.91 -8.34 -4.57
C LEU A 81 3.94 -9.19 -3.73
N PRO A 82 4.24 -9.38 -2.42
CA PRO A 82 3.34 -10.07 -1.52
C PRO A 82 2.14 -9.18 -1.14
N SER A 83 1.02 -9.78 -0.75
CA SER A 83 -0.13 -9.05 -0.19
C SER A 83 0.10 -8.58 1.25
N TYR A 84 1.06 -9.18 1.95
CA TYR A 84 1.45 -8.73 3.29
C TYR A 84 2.92 -8.99 3.61
N ILE A 85 3.43 -8.28 4.61
CA ILE A 85 4.72 -8.52 5.26
C ILE A 85 4.47 -8.71 6.75
N GLU A 86 5.16 -9.68 7.35
CA GLU A 86 5.09 -9.95 8.79
C GLU A 86 6.48 -9.84 9.40
N LEU A 87 6.61 -8.99 10.42
CA LEU A 87 7.84 -8.82 11.19
C LEU A 87 7.60 -9.38 12.59
N ASN A 88 8.14 -10.57 12.84
CA ASN A 88 8.02 -11.27 14.10
C ASN A 88 9.36 -11.95 14.41
N ALA A 89 10.29 -11.18 14.97
CA ALA A 89 11.57 -11.67 15.44
C ALA A 89 11.80 -11.19 16.87
N ASP A 90 12.63 -11.88 17.63
CA ASP A 90 12.83 -11.68 19.08
C ASP A 90 13.14 -10.23 19.51
N ASN A 91 13.54 -9.36 18.57
CA ASN A 91 13.88 -7.95 18.79
C ASN A 91 12.80 -6.94 18.32
N TYR A 92 11.70 -7.40 17.72
CA TYR A 92 10.62 -6.54 17.23
C TYR A 92 9.31 -6.86 17.93
N ALA A 93 8.50 -5.82 18.19
CA ALA A 93 7.07 -6.04 18.35
C ALA A 93 6.51 -6.73 17.09
N HIS A 94 5.47 -7.54 17.25
CA HIS A 94 4.88 -8.26 16.12
C HIS A 94 4.13 -7.29 15.22
N PHE A 95 4.69 -7.00 14.04
CA PHE A 95 4.06 -6.16 13.03
C PHE A 95 3.47 -6.99 11.90
N PHE A 96 2.24 -6.65 11.54
CA PHE A 96 1.56 -7.14 10.36
C PHE A 96 1.34 -5.95 9.41
N ILE A 97 1.78 -6.06 8.16
CA ILE A 97 1.76 -4.96 7.21
C ILE A 97 1.02 -5.42 5.95
N SER A 98 -0.03 -4.73 5.55
CA SER A 98 -0.79 -5.00 4.33
C SER A 98 -1.20 -3.67 3.68
N HIS A 99 -1.65 -3.67 2.42
CA HIS A 99 -2.11 -2.43 1.79
C HIS A 99 -3.51 -2.06 2.30
N GLY A 100 -4.49 -2.94 2.10
CA GLY A 100 -5.83 -2.81 2.65
C GLY A 100 -5.90 -3.15 4.15
N TYR A 101 -7.06 -2.92 4.76
CA TYR A 101 -7.28 -3.22 6.16
C TYR A 101 -7.34 -4.74 6.44
N GLY A 102 -6.18 -5.32 6.77
CA GLY A 102 -5.98 -6.76 6.86
C GLY A 102 -6.22 -7.45 8.20
N ARG A 103 -6.30 -6.70 9.31
CA ARG A 103 -6.49 -7.25 10.67
C ARG A 103 -7.58 -8.35 10.77
N PRO A 104 -8.78 -8.19 10.16
CA PRO A 104 -9.85 -9.19 10.22
C PRO A 104 -9.54 -10.53 9.52
N TYR A 105 -8.43 -10.61 8.80
CA TYR A 105 -8.01 -11.74 7.97
C TYR A 105 -6.66 -12.33 8.40
N TYR A 106 -6.06 -11.84 9.48
CA TYR A 106 -4.72 -12.20 9.90
C TYR A 106 -4.50 -13.71 10.14
N ARG A 107 -5.41 -14.43 10.81
CA ARG A 107 -5.26 -15.88 11.06
C ARG A 107 -5.35 -16.69 9.76
N ARG A 108 -6.07 -16.20 8.76
CA ARG A 108 -6.22 -16.82 7.43
C ARG A 108 -5.50 -16.08 6.30
N ARG A 109 -4.49 -15.27 6.65
CA ARG A 109 -3.72 -14.42 5.71
C ARG A 109 -3.11 -15.16 4.53
N ASN A 110 -2.89 -16.47 4.66
CA ASN A 110 -2.32 -17.34 3.62
C ASN A 110 -3.37 -17.95 2.67
N THR A 111 -4.60 -17.45 2.68
CA THR A 111 -5.67 -17.91 1.77
C THR A 111 -5.83 -16.96 0.59
N SER A 112 -6.21 -17.48 -0.58
CA SER A 112 -6.47 -16.64 -1.77
C SER A 112 -7.59 -15.62 -1.55
N TYR A 113 -8.52 -15.93 -0.66
CA TYR A 113 -9.58 -15.00 -0.28
C TYR A 113 -9.06 -13.85 0.58
N ALA A 114 -8.24 -14.16 1.59
CA ALA A 114 -7.58 -13.12 2.38
C ALA A 114 -6.64 -12.27 1.52
N ASP A 115 -5.91 -12.87 0.58
CA ASP A 115 -5.02 -12.16 -0.34
C ASP A 115 -5.71 -10.96 -1.02
N TYR A 116 -6.94 -11.18 -1.51
CA TYR A 116 -7.75 -10.09 -2.07
C TYR A 116 -8.10 -9.02 -1.03
N ALA A 117 -8.54 -9.42 0.17
CA ALA A 117 -8.91 -8.48 1.23
C ALA A 117 -7.70 -7.66 1.74
N LEU A 118 -6.52 -8.26 1.83
CA LEU A 118 -5.27 -7.60 2.21
C LEU A 118 -4.85 -6.50 1.21
N ILE A 119 -5.41 -6.54 0.00
CA ILE A 119 -5.15 -5.56 -1.07
C ILE A 119 -6.31 -4.56 -1.22
N HIS A 120 -7.56 -4.94 -0.95
CA HIS A 120 -8.74 -4.12 -1.33
C HIS A 120 -9.65 -3.71 -0.18
N ASN A 121 -9.45 -4.25 1.02
CA ASN A 121 -10.38 -4.00 2.10
C ASN A 121 -10.22 -2.60 2.69
N HIS A 122 -11.36 -1.97 3.00
CA HIS A 122 -11.43 -0.63 3.59
C HIS A 122 -11.71 -0.71 5.09
N TYR A 123 -10.94 0.02 5.89
CA TYR A 123 -11.26 0.27 7.29
C TYR A 123 -12.50 1.17 7.44
N LEU A 124 -12.64 2.20 6.60
CA LEU A 124 -13.67 3.23 6.78
C LEU A 124 -15.09 2.79 6.38
N ASN A 125 -15.24 1.69 5.65
CA ASN A 125 -16.53 1.24 5.12
C ASN A 125 -17.17 0.12 5.93
N ASP A 126 -16.55 -0.36 7.02
CA ASP A 126 -17.07 -1.41 7.91
C ASP A 126 -17.41 -2.76 7.25
N ASP A 127 -17.20 -2.94 5.93
CA ASP A 127 -17.55 -4.16 5.17
C ASP A 127 -16.92 -5.43 5.76
N PHE A 128 -15.75 -5.28 6.36
CA PHE A 128 -15.00 -6.37 6.99
C PHE A 128 -15.66 -6.94 8.25
N LYS A 129 -16.61 -6.22 8.89
CA LYS A 129 -17.19 -6.62 10.18
C LYS A 129 -17.90 -7.97 10.13
N TRP A 130 -18.52 -8.30 8.98
CA TRP A 130 -19.22 -9.58 8.78
C TRP A 130 -18.30 -10.78 8.74
N ASP A 131 -17.01 -10.53 8.52
CA ASP A 131 -15.99 -11.53 8.30
C ASP A 131 -14.83 -11.33 9.29
N TYR A 132 -15.10 -10.69 10.43
CA TYR A 132 -14.09 -10.39 11.44
C TYR A 132 -13.75 -11.63 12.26
N GLU A 133 -12.49 -12.07 12.19
CA GLU A 133 -11.97 -13.07 13.11
C GLU A 133 -11.36 -12.42 14.35
N SER A 134 -11.77 -12.86 15.53
CA SER A 134 -11.19 -12.37 16.79
C SER A 134 -9.69 -12.65 16.82
N LEU A 135 -8.91 -11.67 17.26
CA LEU A 135 -7.46 -11.79 17.49
C LEU A 135 -7.12 -11.86 18.98
N GLU A 136 -8.09 -12.23 19.83
CA GLU A 136 -7.84 -12.46 21.27
C GLU A 136 -6.57 -13.29 21.47
N ASN A 137 -5.63 -12.74 22.27
CA ASN A 137 -4.31 -13.26 22.61
C ASN A 137 -3.18 -13.11 21.56
N ASN A 138 -3.37 -12.37 20.46
CA ASN A 138 -2.28 -12.06 19.53
C ASN A 138 -1.87 -10.60 19.64
N ALA A 139 -0.73 -10.30 20.29
CA ALA A 139 -0.20 -8.95 20.43
C ALA A 139 0.38 -8.41 19.10
N ILE A 140 -0.49 -8.10 18.13
CA ILE A 140 -0.13 -7.65 16.78
C ILE A 140 -0.41 -6.15 16.64
N THR A 141 0.56 -5.45 16.10
CA THR A 141 0.39 -4.10 15.54
C THR A 141 0.19 -4.20 14.04
N HIS A 142 -0.93 -3.71 13.52
CA HIS A 142 -1.22 -3.71 12.09
C HIS A 142 -0.90 -2.35 11.47
N ILE A 143 -0.26 -2.35 10.31
CA ILE A 143 0.06 -1.14 9.55
C ILE A 143 -0.53 -1.32 8.16
N PHE A 144 -1.28 -0.32 7.71
CA PHE A 144 -1.96 -0.37 6.43
C PHE A 144 -2.06 1.00 5.75
N GLY A 145 -2.46 0.96 4.49
CA GLY A 145 -2.70 2.11 3.64
C GLY A 145 -4.13 2.11 3.13
N HIS A 146 -4.27 2.30 1.82
CA HIS A 146 -5.54 2.29 1.09
C HIS A 146 -6.49 3.45 1.42
N ASP A 147 -7.06 3.50 2.62
CA ASP A 147 -8.01 4.55 3.00
C ASP A 147 -7.33 5.91 3.16
N VAL A 148 -7.76 6.88 2.37
CA VAL A 148 -7.24 8.26 2.45
C VAL A 148 -7.81 8.94 3.69
N VAL A 149 -6.93 9.26 4.64
CA VAL A 149 -7.24 9.97 5.89
C VAL A 149 -6.55 11.33 5.93
N GLU A 150 -7.02 12.25 6.79
CA GLU A 150 -6.41 13.58 6.93
C GLU A 150 -5.06 13.54 7.66
N ASP A 151 -5.00 12.72 8.69
CA ASP A 151 -3.82 12.43 9.51
C ASP A 151 -3.69 10.92 9.69
N VAL A 152 -2.51 10.45 10.09
CA VAL A 152 -2.27 9.04 10.40
C VAL A 152 -3.35 8.53 11.35
N LEU A 153 -4.10 7.54 10.90
CA LEU A 153 -5.14 6.89 11.70
C LEU A 153 -4.45 6.01 12.74
N ILE A 154 -4.83 6.17 14.01
CA ILE A 154 -4.34 5.34 15.13
C ILE A 154 -5.56 4.75 15.83
N VAL A 155 -5.67 3.43 15.85
CA VAL A 155 -6.75 2.70 16.52
C VAL A 155 -6.16 1.87 17.64
N ASP A 156 -6.57 2.15 18.87
CA ASP A 156 -6.19 1.34 20.03
C ASP A 156 -7.12 0.13 20.19
N HIS A 157 -6.54 -1.03 20.45
CA HIS A 157 -7.24 -2.27 20.74
C HIS A 157 -6.89 -2.77 22.15
N ALA A 158 -7.56 -3.84 22.58
CA ALA A 158 -7.20 -4.52 23.81
C ALA A 158 -5.72 -4.99 23.80
N GLU A 159 -5.13 -5.17 24.98
CA GLU A 159 -3.78 -5.73 25.13
C GLU A 159 -2.67 -4.94 24.42
N MET A 160 -2.80 -3.60 24.34
CA MET A 160 -1.82 -2.68 23.73
C MET A 160 -1.60 -2.86 22.22
N GLN A 161 -2.50 -3.56 21.54
CA GLN A 161 -2.49 -3.71 20.09
C GLN A 161 -2.94 -2.40 19.42
N LYS A 162 -2.37 -2.07 18.27
CA LYS A 162 -2.71 -0.86 17.53
C LYS A 162 -2.83 -1.13 16.03
N ASP A 163 -3.69 -0.37 15.37
CA ASP A 163 -3.65 -0.25 13.92
C ASP A 163 -3.22 1.15 13.50
N PHE A 164 -2.40 1.22 12.46
CA PHE A 164 -1.89 2.46 11.88
C PHE A 164 -2.27 2.55 10.39
N GLY A 165 -3.17 3.47 10.05
CA GLY A 165 -3.48 3.82 8.65
C GLY A 165 -2.63 4.99 8.19
N LEU A 166 -1.70 4.76 7.26
CA LEU A 166 -0.68 5.76 6.89
C LEU A 166 -0.99 6.54 5.61
N ASN A 167 -2.06 6.23 4.89
CA ASN A 167 -2.39 6.94 3.64
C ASN A 167 -2.99 8.32 3.92
N THR A 168 -2.13 9.33 4.04
CA THR A 168 -2.52 10.73 4.23
C THR A 168 -2.72 11.51 2.93
N GLY A 169 -2.84 10.82 1.79
CA GLY A 169 -3.32 11.40 0.53
C GLY A 169 -2.32 12.27 -0.23
N VAL A 170 -1.03 11.92 -0.26
CA VAL A 170 0.01 12.66 -1.02
C VAL A 170 -0.35 12.82 -2.50
N ALA A 171 -0.94 11.79 -3.11
CA ALA A 171 -1.43 11.79 -4.49
C ALA A 171 -2.50 12.86 -4.77
N PHE A 172 -3.16 13.36 -3.72
CA PHE A 172 -4.20 14.38 -3.78
C PHE A 172 -3.72 15.75 -3.28
N GLY A 173 -2.40 15.97 -3.28
CA GLY A 173 -1.80 17.24 -2.87
C GLY A 173 -1.77 17.48 -1.37
N LYS A 174 -1.94 16.43 -0.56
CA LYS A 174 -1.80 16.49 0.90
C LYS A 174 -0.37 16.14 1.31
N LYS A 175 -0.18 15.10 2.13
CA LYS A 175 1.14 14.72 2.66
C LYS A 175 1.39 13.22 2.55
N LEU A 176 2.66 12.85 2.48
CA LEU A 176 3.15 11.49 2.65
C LEU A 176 3.47 11.27 4.13
N SER A 177 3.09 10.11 4.67
CA SER A 177 3.37 9.76 6.07
C SER A 177 4.18 8.47 6.16
N ALA A 178 5.03 8.39 7.18
CA ALA A 178 5.79 7.20 7.53
C ALA A 178 5.81 7.02 9.06
N ILE A 179 5.96 5.78 9.52
CA ILE A 179 6.10 5.45 10.93
C ILE A 179 7.40 4.69 11.17
N GLU A 180 8.17 5.11 12.17
CA GLU A 180 9.35 4.39 12.64
C GLU A 180 8.93 3.29 13.62
N LEU A 181 9.08 2.02 13.21
CA LEU A 181 8.52 0.88 13.95
C LEU A 181 9.02 0.75 15.40
N ASN A 182 10.29 1.10 15.67
CA ASN A 182 10.87 0.95 17.01
C ASN A 182 10.31 1.97 18.02
N THR A 183 9.96 3.17 17.55
CA THR A 183 9.55 4.29 18.40
C THR A 183 8.06 4.62 18.24
N LEU A 184 7.43 4.07 17.21
CA LEU A 184 6.11 4.43 16.69
C LEU A 184 5.96 5.92 16.37
N LYS A 185 7.09 6.61 16.14
CA LYS A 185 7.10 8.03 15.77
C LYS A 185 6.67 8.19 14.32
N VAL A 186 5.73 9.10 14.12
CA VAL A 186 5.23 9.49 12.79
C VAL A 186 6.10 10.61 12.21
N TYR A 187 6.39 10.50 10.92
CA TYR A 187 7.04 11.50 10.09
C TYR A 187 6.12 11.84 8.92
N THR A 188 6.07 13.12 8.54
CA THR A 188 5.24 13.58 7.43
C THR A 188 6.03 14.50 6.51
N GLN A 189 5.68 14.49 5.23
CA GLN A 189 6.23 15.36 4.20
C GLN A 189 5.07 15.89 3.34
N GLU A 190 4.93 17.21 3.26
CA GLU A 190 3.95 17.84 2.37
C GLU A 190 4.27 17.52 0.90
N CYS A 191 3.22 17.32 0.11
CA CYS A 191 3.32 17.08 -1.33
C CYS A 191 3.94 18.29 -2.03
N ASP A 192 4.92 18.04 -2.89
CA ASP A 192 5.38 19.06 -3.82
C ASP A 192 4.39 19.12 -4.99
N PRO A 193 3.79 20.29 -5.30
CA PRO A 193 2.84 20.40 -6.40
C PRO A 193 3.40 19.89 -7.74
N ARG A 194 4.74 19.94 -7.94
CA ARG A 194 5.41 19.45 -9.14
C ARG A 194 5.32 17.93 -9.31
N ASP A 195 5.03 17.20 -8.23
CA ASP A 195 4.91 15.74 -8.26
C ASP A 195 3.56 15.26 -8.81
N ILE A 196 2.55 16.15 -8.81
CA ILE A 196 1.17 15.84 -9.19
C ILE A 196 0.59 16.74 -10.30
N THR A 197 1.34 17.73 -10.80
CA THR A 197 0.87 18.66 -11.86
C THR A 197 1.51 18.44 -13.21
#